data_AF-A0AAI9R795-F1
#
_entry.id   AF-A0AAI9R795-F1
#
_cell.length_a   1.000
_cell.length_b   1.000
_cell.length_c   1.000
_cell.angle_alpha   90.00
_cell.angle_beta   90.00
_cell.angle_gamma   90.00
#
_symmetry.space_group_name_H-M   'P 1'
#
loop_
_entity.id
_entity.type
_entity.pdbx_description
1 polymer ?
#
loop_
_entity_poly.entity_id
_entity_poly.type
_entity_poly.pdbx_seq_one_letter_code
_entity_poly.pdbx_strand_id
1 'polypeptide(L)'
;HVPQPHIQRIVDLAKQGWEGVDFEVFDADWQGEAYLTVSGQNSNNSVRVPNGFMDAVSQGADWNLYWRTELEKSEAQNREPEPCKTLDAKALWDKVAYTAWACADPGVQFDTTINEWHTCPEGGRINGSNPCSEYMFLDDT
;
A
#
# COMPACT_ATOMS: atom_id res chain seq x y z
N HIS A 1 10.09 32.25 -3.74
CA HIS A 1 8.68 32.26 -4.19
C HIS A 1 8.08 30.91 -3.81
N VAL A 2 7.06 30.89 -2.94
CA VAL A 2 6.40 29.62 -2.56
C VAL A 2 5.23 29.39 -3.51
N PRO A 3 5.16 28.27 -4.25
CA PRO A 3 4.04 27.98 -5.14
C PRO A 3 2.70 27.97 -4.38
N GLN A 4 1.67 28.58 -4.96
CA GLN A 4 0.34 28.67 -4.36
C GLN A 4 -0.27 27.31 -3.94
N PRO A 5 -0.05 26.18 -4.65
CA PRO A 5 -0.51 24.87 -4.20
C PRO A 5 0.07 24.43 -2.85
N HIS A 6 1.31 24.82 -2.53
CA HIS A 6 1.95 24.45 -1.27
C HIS A 6 1.34 25.22 -0.10
N ILE A 7 0.97 26.49 -0.33
CA ILE A 7 0.25 27.31 0.65
C ILE A 7 -1.12 26.69 0.95
N GLN A 8 -1.86 26.28 -0.09
CA GLN A 8 -3.16 25.63 0.07
C GLN A 8 -3.03 24.32 0.86
N ARG A 9 -2.03 23.50 0.54
CA ARG A 9 -1.74 22.24 1.25
C ARG A 9 -1.45 22.46 2.74
N ILE A 10 -0.65 23.46 3.09
CA ILE A 10 -0.37 23.83 4.50
C ILE A 10 -1.67 24.20 5.22
N VAL A 11 -2.53 25.00 4.60
CA VAL A 11 -3.80 25.42 5.20
C VAL A 11 -4.73 24.23 5.44
N ASP A 12 -4.78 23.29 4.50
CA ASP A 12 -5.61 22.09 4.63
C ASP A 12 -5.09 21.12 5.69
N LEU A 13 -3.76 20.98 5.83
CA LEU A 13 -3.13 20.23 6.93
C LEU A 13 -3.43 20.88 8.29
N ALA A 14 -3.33 22.21 8.39
CA ALA A 14 -3.63 22.94 9.62
C ALA A 14 -5.10 22.74 10.05
N LYS A 15 -6.05 22.75 9.10
CA LYS A 15 -7.47 22.44 9.39
C LYS A 15 -7.70 21.02 9.90
N GLN A 16 -6.82 20.09 9.54
CA GLN A 16 -6.85 18.70 10.00
C GLN A 16 -6.14 18.50 11.36
N GLY A 17 -5.64 19.57 11.99
CA GLY A 17 -5.03 19.53 13.32
C GLY A 17 -3.52 19.29 13.33
N TRP A 18 -2.83 19.41 12.18
CA TRP A 18 -1.38 19.32 12.12
C TRP A 18 -0.72 20.61 12.65
N GLU A 19 0.21 20.48 13.61
CA GLU A 19 0.86 21.62 14.28
C GLU A 19 2.19 22.04 13.63
N GLY A 20 2.74 21.22 12.74
CA GLY A 20 3.99 21.50 12.04
C GLY A 20 4.22 20.57 10.85
N VAL A 21 4.98 21.06 9.87
CA VAL A 21 5.43 20.30 8.70
C VAL A 21 6.91 20.61 8.52
N ASP A 22 7.75 19.58 8.52
CA ASP A 22 9.18 19.73 8.26
C ASP A 22 9.43 19.66 6.75
N PHE A 23 10.28 20.55 6.24
CA PHE A 23 10.59 20.64 4.81
C PHE A 23 12.07 20.40 4.61
N GLU A 24 12.40 19.22 4.08
CA GLU A 24 13.75 18.94 3.60
C GLU A 24 14.02 19.74 2.32
N VAL A 25 15.10 20.51 2.33
CA VAL A 25 15.53 21.31 1.17
C VAL A 25 16.59 20.52 0.44
N PHE A 26 16.25 20.04 -0.75
CA PHE A 26 17.19 19.31 -1.61
C PHE A 26 17.70 20.17 -2.75
N ASP A 27 18.92 19.88 -3.21
CA ASP A 27 19.49 20.46 -4.42
C ASP A 27 18.98 19.74 -5.69
N ALA A 28 19.20 20.37 -6.85
CA ALA A 28 18.80 19.83 -8.15
C ALA A 28 19.90 18.94 -8.77
N ASP A 29 20.86 18.48 -7.98
CA ASP A 29 21.92 17.61 -8.47
C ASP A 29 21.36 16.21 -8.77
N TRP A 30 21.74 15.67 -9.92
CA TRP A 30 21.32 14.35 -10.39
C TRP A 30 22.00 13.23 -9.60
N GLN A 31 23.07 13.55 -8.86
CA GLN A 31 23.68 12.68 -7.85
C GLN A 31 23.31 13.08 -6.42
N GLY A 32 22.45 14.09 -6.25
CA GLY A 32 22.06 14.63 -4.95
C GLY A 32 21.17 13.68 -4.15
N GLU A 33 21.05 13.96 -2.85
CA GLU A 33 20.23 13.19 -1.91
C GLU A 33 18.77 13.09 -2.40
N ALA A 34 18.24 14.18 -3.00
CA ALA A 34 16.94 14.15 -3.65
C ALA A 34 16.82 13.01 -4.66
N TYR A 35 17.78 12.85 -5.58
CA TYR A 35 17.70 11.85 -6.64
C TYR A 35 17.74 10.41 -6.09
N LEU A 36 18.48 10.20 -5.00
CA LEU A 36 18.51 8.92 -4.29
C LEU A 36 17.17 8.61 -3.62
N THR A 37 16.41 9.61 -3.16
CA THR A 37 15.04 9.42 -2.63
C THR A 37 13.99 9.11 -3.71
N VAL A 38 14.30 9.33 -5.00
CA VAL A 38 13.36 9.07 -6.13
C VAL A 38 13.26 7.57 -6.46
N SER A 39 14.03 6.68 -5.80
CA SER A 39 13.88 5.24 -6.01
C SER A 39 12.46 4.78 -5.64
N GLY A 40 11.67 4.39 -6.64
CA GLY A 40 10.27 3.99 -6.48
C GLY A 40 9.23 5.12 -6.58
N GLN A 41 9.64 6.38 -6.82
CA GLN A 41 8.69 7.48 -7.14
C GLN A 41 8.22 7.47 -8.60
N ASN A 42 8.97 6.82 -9.50
CA ASN A 42 8.58 6.66 -10.91
C ASN A 42 7.92 5.30 -11.17
N SER A 43 7.25 4.74 -10.16
CA SER A 43 6.51 3.49 -10.25
C SER A 43 5.15 3.67 -9.59
N ASN A 44 4.09 3.24 -10.29
CA ASN A 44 2.76 3.12 -9.71
C ASN A 44 2.80 1.99 -8.67
N ASN A 45 2.53 2.32 -7.41
CA ASN A 45 2.53 1.33 -6.34
C ASN A 45 1.09 0.93 -6.07
N SER A 46 0.82 -0.36 -5.96
CA SER A 46 -0.50 -0.85 -5.55
C SER A 46 -0.36 -1.84 -4.40
N VAL A 47 -1.37 -1.84 -3.53
CA VAL A 47 -1.50 -2.80 -2.44
C VAL A 47 -2.73 -3.66 -2.68
N ARG A 48 -2.56 -4.97 -2.41
CA ARG A 48 -3.60 -5.97 -2.53
C ARG A 48 -4.15 -6.29 -1.15
N VAL A 49 -5.44 -6.00 -0.98
CA VAL A 49 -6.12 -6.02 0.32
C VAL A 49 -7.06 -7.25 0.36
N PRO A 50 -6.77 -8.24 1.21
CA PRO A 50 -7.66 -9.39 1.39
C PRO A 50 -8.87 -9.01 2.26
N ASN A 51 -9.99 -9.73 2.10
CA ASN A 51 -11.21 -9.51 2.88
C ASN A 51 -10.94 -9.61 4.40
N GLY A 52 -10.12 -10.58 4.82
CA GLY A 52 -9.75 -10.74 6.23
C GLY A 52 -9.02 -9.54 6.85
N PHE A 53 -8.30 -8.74 6.04
CA PHE A 53 -7.74 -7.48 6.54
C PHE A 53 -8.84 -6.45 6.79
N MET A 54 -9.80 -6.31 5.87
CA MET A 54 -10.92 -5.38 6.05
C MET A 54 -11.82 -5.78 7.23
N ASP A 55 -11.98 -7.08 7.48
CA ASP A 55 -12.66 -7.58 8.67
C ASP A 55 -11.91 -7.19 9.94
N ALA A 56 -10.57 -7.34 9.97
CA ALA A 56 -9.74 -6.91 11.08
C ALA A 56 -9.83 -5.39 11.32
N VAL A 57 -9.84 -4.58 10.26
CA VAL A 57 -10.04 -3.12 10.34
C VAL A 57 -11.40 -2.78 10.94
N SER A 58 -12.47 -3.43 10.47
CA SER A 58 -13.85 -3.22 10.93
C SER A 58 -14.01 -3.57 12.41
N GLN A 59 -13.35 -4.63 12.86
CA GLN A 59 -13.40 -5.13 14.23
C GLN A 59 -12.39 -4.44 15.17
N GLY A 60 -11.48 -3.61 14.65
CA GLY A 60 -10.40 -3.01 15.43
C GLY A 60 -9.41 -4.06 15.98
N ALA A 61 -9.16 -5.11 15.19
CA ALA A 61 -8.25 -6.19 15.54
C ALA A 61 -6.81 -5.91 15.09
N ASP A 62 -5.88 -6.71 15.60
CA ASP A 62 -4.50 -6.72 15.16
C ASP A 62 -4.34 -7.45 13.81
N TRP A 63 -3.32 -7.04 13.06
CA TRP A 63 -2.91 -7.62 11.79
C TRP A 63 -1.45 -8.09 11.86
N ASN A 64 -1.26 -9.39 11.58
CA ASN A 64 0.04 -10.03 11.56
C ASN A 64 0.71 -9.89 10.19
N LEU A 65 1.95 -9.43 10.18
CA LEU A 65 2.82 -9.44 9.02
C LEU A 65 3.69 -10.70 9.04
N TYR A 66 3.85 -11.31 7.88
CA TYR A 66 4.65 -12.51 7.70
C TYR A 66 5.68 -12.29 6.60
N TRP A 67 6.86 -12.90 6.75
CA TRP A 67 7.79 -13.00 5.64
C TRP A 67 7.25 -14.01 4.62
N ARG A 68 7.38 -13.72 3.32
CA ARG A 68 6.99 -14.67 2.26
C ARG A 68 7.68 -16.04 2.44
N THR A 69 8.96 -16.02 2.77
CA THR A 69 9.75 -17.22 3.04
C THR A 69 9.30 -17.98 4.29
N GLU A 70 8.70 -17.30 5.25
CA GLU A 70 8.15 -17.93 6.45
C GLU A 70 6.83 -18.64 6.14
N LEU A 71 5.98 -18.04 5.31
CA LEU A 71 4.77 -18.68 4.81
C LEU A 71 5.11 -19.99 4.07
N GLU A 72 6.02 -19.94 3.10
CA GLU A 72 6.48 -21.12 2.35
C GLU A 72 7.06 -22.21 3.26
N LYS A 73 7.88 -21.84 4.25
CA LYS A 73 8.46 -22.80 5.20
C LYS A 73 7.41 -23.43 6.11
N SER A 74 6.47 -22.63 6.61
CA SER A 74 5.43 -23.09 7.51
C SER A 74 4.52 -24.13 6.83
N GLU A 75 4.18 -23.89 5.57
CA GLU A 75 3.42 -24.81 4.73
C GLU A 75 4.18 -26.12 4.49
N ALA A 76 5.46 -26.04 4.07
CA ALA A 76 6.29 -27.22 3.86
C ALA A 76 6.49 -28.07 5.13
N GLN A 77 6.41 -27.44 6.31
CA GLN A 77 6.58 -28.07 7.61
C GLN A 77 5.24 -28.43 8.29
N ASN A 78 4.10 -28.16 7.65
CA ASN A 78 2.75 -28.33 8.24
C ASN A 78 2.63 -27.70 9.64
N ARG A 79 3.10 -26.46 9.79
CA ARG A 79 3.00 -25.69 11.04
C ARG A 79 2.36 -24.33 10.78
N GLU A 80 1.91 -23.70 11.85
CA GLU A 80 1.47 -22.31 11.78
C GLU A 80 2.66 -21.37 11.49
N PRO A 81 2.48 -20.34 10.65
CA PRO A 81 3.51 -19.34 10.39
C PRO A 81 3.71 -18.43 11.61
N GLU A 82 4.95 -18.07 11.88
CA GLU A 82 5.27 -17.13 12.96
C GLU A 82 5.25 -15.69 12.44
N PRO A 83 4.49 -14.77 13.08
CA PRO A 83 4.42 -13.38 12.64
C PRO A 83 5.75 -12.67 12.89
N CYS A 84 6.24 -11.92 11.89
CA CYS A 84 7.44 -11.10 12.06
C CYS A 84 7.14 -9.79 12.79
N LYS A 85 5.92 -9.27 12.62
CA LYS A 85 5.45 -8.04 13.27
C LYS A 85 3.93 -8.07 13.35
N THR A 86 3.39 -7.55 14.45
CA THR A 86 1.94 -7.34 14.61
C THR A 86 1.67 -5.83 14.61
N LEU A 87 0.63 -5.40 13.90
CA LEU A 87 0.22 -4.01 13.76
C LEU A 87 -1.26 -3.86 14.08
N ASP A 88 -1.68 -2.72 14.61
CA ASP A 88 -3.10 -2.36 14.65
C ASP A 88 -3.62 -2.20 13.20
N ALA A 89 -4.65 -2.96 12.83
CA ALA A 89 -5.14 -2.99 11.45
C ALA A 89 -5.69 -1.63 11.01
N LYS A 90 -6.39 -0.94 11.90
CA LYS A 90 -7.01 0.37 11.62
C LYS A 90 -5.95 1.44 11.42
N ALA A 91 -4.93 1.49 12.28
CA ALA A 91 -3.80 2.40 12.14
C ALA A 91 -3.01 2.15 10.86
N LEU A 92 -2.89 0.89 10.42
CA LEU A 92 -2.29 0.57 9.13
C LEU A 92 -3.16 1.07 7.96
N TRP A 93 -4.48 0.85 8.03
CA TRP A 93 -5.41 1.33 7.01
C TRP A 93 -5.46 2.86 6.91
N ASP A 94 -5.45 3.55 8.04
CA ASP A 94 -5.42 5.03 8.09
C ASP A 94 -4.15 5.58 7.41
N LYS A 95 -3.00 4.89 7.55
CA LYS A 95 -1.77 5.25 6.83
C LYS A 95 -1.91 5.06 5.32
N VAL A 96 -2.50 3.95 4.87
CA VAL A 96 -2.76 3.72 3.44
C VAL A 96 -3.67 4.81 2.88
N ALA A 97 -4.79 5.10 3.57
CA ALA A 97 -5.75 6.13 3.17
C ALA A 97 -5.12 7.53 3.13
N TYR A 98 -4.34 7.89 4.16
CA TYR A 98 -3.63 9.18 4.20
C TYR A 98 -2.63 9.33 3.06
N THR A 99 -1.87 8.27 2.76
CA THR A 99 -0.86 8.30 1.67
C THR A 99 -1.54 8.41 0.31
N ALA A 100 -2.61 7.63 0.08
CA ALA A 100 -3.39 7.71 -1.15
C ALA A 100 -4.03 9.09 -1.35
N TRP A 101 -4.50 9.74 -0.27
CA TRP A 101 -4.97 11.12 -0.32
C TRP A 101 -3.84 12.11 -0.61
N ALA A 102 -2.67 11.91 0.00
CA ALA A 102 -1.55 12.85 -0.07
C ALA A 102 -0.79 12.82 -1.41
N CYS A 103 -0.69 11.65 -2.05
CA CYS A 103 0.11 11.46 -3.27
C CYS A 103 -0.49 10.51 -4.32
N ALA A 104 -1.76 10.12 -4.21
CA ALA A 104 -2.44 9.20 -5.13
C ALA A 104 -1.88 7.75 -5.17
N ASP A 105 -1.02 7.40 -4.22
CA ASP A 105 -0.45 6.05 -4.05
C ASP A 105 -0.56 5.59 -2.58
N PRO A 106 -0.66 4.28 -2.31
CA PRO A 106 -0.78 3.22 -3.30
C PRO A 106 -2.21 3.11 -3.86
N GLY A 107 -2.33 2.65 -5.10
CA GLY A 107 -3.59 2.12 -5.61
C GLY A 107 -4.06 0.91 -4.78
N VAL A 108 -5.37 0.76 -4.60
CA VAL A 108 -5.94 -0.31 -3.76
C VAL A 108 -6.67 -1.32 -4.63
N GLN A 109 -6.36 -2.61 -4.42
CA GLN A 109 -7.02 -3.72 -5.09
C GLN A 109 -7.57 -4.71 -4.06
N PHE A 110 -8.87 -4.99 -4.09
CA PHE A 110 -9.49 -5.96 -3.19
C PHE A 110 -9.27 -7.39 -3.70
N ASP A 111 -8.14 -7.98 -3.31
CA ASP A 111 -7.62 -9.23 -3.84
C ASP A 111 -8.59 -10.41 -3.72
N THR A 112 -9.22 -10.56 -2.55
CA THR A 112 -10.18 -11.66 -2.34
C THR A 112 -11.42 -11.45 -3.18
N THR A 113 -12.01 -10.25 -3.17
CA THR A 113 -13.17 -9.91 -4.00
C THR A 113 -12.89 -10.11 -5.49
N ILE A 114 -11.72 -9.72 -6.00
CA ILE A 114 -11.33 -9.94 -7.39
C ILE A 114 -11.36 -11.45 -7.73
N ASN A 115 -10.81 -12.29 -6.86
CA ASN A 115 -10.76 -13.74 -7.06
C ASN A 115 -12.09 -14.46 -6.74
N GLU A 116 -13.01 -13.86 -6.00
CA GLU A 116 -14.36 -14.40 -5.77
C GLU A 116 -15.27 -14.20 -6.99
N TRP A 117 -15.03 -13.16 -7.80
CA TRP A 117 -15.95 -12.72 -8.85
C TRP A 117 -15.44 -12.94 -10.28
N HIS A 118 -14.18 -13.30 -10.49
CA HIS A 118 -13.67 -13.53 -11.85
C HIS A 118 -14.29 -14.79 -12.49
N THR A 119 -14.46 -14.76 -13.81
CA THR A 119 -15.22 -15.77 -14.54
C THR A 119 -14.46 -17.07 -14.80
N CYS A 120 -13.18 -17.14 -14.45
CA CYS A 120 -12.29 -18.27 -14.75
C CYS A 120 -11.52 -18.78 -13.52
N PRO A 121 -12.18 -19.14 -12.40
CA PRO A 121 -11.52 -19.60 -11.17
C PRO A 121 -10.69 -20.87 -11.36
N GLU A 122 -11.15 -21.79 -12.20
CA GLU A 122 -10.42 -23.03 -12.54
C GLU A 122 -9.12 -22.77 -13.32
N GLY A 123 -8.97 -21.58 -13.91
CA GLY A 123 -7.75 -21.19 -14.63
C GLY A 123 -6.62 -20.77 -13.70
N GLY A 124 -6.89 -20.55 -12.41
CA GLY A 124 -5.92 -20.12 -11.41
C GLY A 124 -6.27 -18.78 -10.77
N ARG A 125 -5.40 -18.36 -9.85
CA ARG A 125 -5.55 -17.11 -9.09
C ARG A 125 -5.05 -15.92 -9.90
N ILE A 126 -5.77 -14.79 -9.83
CA ILE A 126 -5.29 -13.50 -10.35
C ILE A 126 -4.31 -12.90 -9.33
N ASN A 127 -3.05 -12.76 -9.73
CA ASN A 127 -1.96 -12.30 -8.85
C ASN A 127 -1.68 -10.79 -8.92
N GLY A 128 -2.21 -10.09 -9.93
CA GLY A 128 -2.13 -8.65 -10.04
C GLY A 128 -3.00 -8.11 -11.16
N SER A 129 -2.87 -6.81 -11.43
CA SER A 129 -3.53 -6.12 -12.53
C SER A 129 -2.50 -5.49 -13.47
N ASN A 130 -2.98 -4.94 -14.58
CA ASN A 130 -2.24 -3.96 -15.36
C ASN A 130 -2.01 -2.64 -14.56
N PRO A 131 -1.14 -1.73 -15.02
CA PRO A 131 -0.80 -0.50 -14.31
C PRO A 131 -1.98 0.44 -13.98
N CYS A 132 -3.06 0.37 -14.74
CA CYS A 132 -4.25 1.20 -14.55
C CYS A 132 -5.36 0.51 -13.71
N SER A 133 -5.14 -0.73 -13.26
CA SER A 133 -6.02 -1.51 -12.36
C SER A 133 -7.41 -1.89 -12.92
N GLU A 134 -7.61 -1.84 -14.23
CA GLU A 134 -8.87 -2.19 -14.91
C GLU A 134 -8.83 -3.57 -15.59
N TYR A 135 -7.64 -4.12 -15.82
CA TYR A 135 -7.47 -5.44 -16.43
C TYR A 135 -7.01 -6.47 -15.39
N MET A 136 -7.84 -7.49 -15.19
CA MET A 136 -7.64 -8.57 -14.22
C MET A 136 -7.67 -9.91 -14.95
N PHE A 137 -6.50 -10.50 -15.16
CA PHE A 137 -6.36 -11.78 -15.85
C PHE A 137 -5.28 -12.64 -15.18
N LEU A 138 -5.23 -13.91 -15.57
CA LEU A 138 -4.16 -14.82 -15.13
C LEU A 138 -2.81 -14.28 -15.60
N ASP A 139 -1.76 -14.59 -14.83
CA ASP A 139 -0.40 -14.18 -15.17
C ASP A 139 -0.06 -14.63 -16.60
N ASP A 140 0.58 -13.74 -17.38
CA ASP A 140 1.00 -14.04 -18.74
C ASP A 140 1.85 -15.33 -18.74
N THR A 141 1.39 -16.34 -19.49
CA THR A 141 2.17 -17.52 -19.89
C THR A 141 3.24 -17.17 -20.90
#